data_AF-A0A1M6VJP0-F1
#
_entry.id   AF-A0A1M6VJP0-F1
#
_cell.length_a   1.000
_cell.length_b   1.000
_cell.length_c   1.000
_cell.angle_alpha   90.00
_cell.angle_beta   90.00
_cell.angle_gamma   90.00
#
_symmetry.space_group_name_H-M   'P 1'
#
loop_
_entity.id
_entity.type
_entity.pdbx_description
1 polymer ?
#
loop_
_entity_poly.entity_id
_entity_poly.type
_entity_poly.pdbx_seq_one_letter_code
_entity_poly.pdbx_strand_id
1 'polypeptide(L)'
;MYVKKLKDHQIADIMRVISDPDAEVTDIRRPYTDPEVTVLSQDMEEHYVLHDYDIEGFDFLPDDATKIYRKKMLEFFGIDYALNYLLRK
;
A
#
# COMPACT_ATOMS: atom_id res chain seq x y z
N MET A 1 8.52 -2.22 -11.26
CA MET A 1 8.04 -1.89 -9.92
C MET A 1 7.02 -0.77 -10.00
N TYR A 2 5.76 -1.14 -9.93
CA TYR A 2 4.61 -0.24 -9.80
C TYR A 2 4.63 0.52 -8.48
N VAL A 3 5.01 -0.16 -7.39
CA VAL A 3 4.98 0.44 -6.05
C VAL A 3 5.89 1.66 -5.92
N LYS A 4 7.04 1.66 -6.61
CA LYS A 4 7.95 2.83 -6.70
C LYS A 4 7.36 4.03 -7.42
N LYS A 5 6.31 3.84 -8.23
CA LYS A 5 5.61 4.90 -8.96
C LYS A 5 4.45 5.49 -8.17
N LEU A 6 4.08 4.91 -7.02
CA LEU A 6 3.04 5.47 -6.16
C LEU A 6 3.48 6.84 -5.65
N LYS A 7 2.60 7.82 -5.81
CA LYS A 7 2.75 9.15 -5.22
C LYS A 7 2.30 9.14 -3.77
N ASP A 8 2.77 10.09 -2.95
CA ASP A 8 2.47 10.13 -1.52
C ASP A 8 0.96 10.17 -1.23
N HIS A 9 0.19 10.96 -1.99
CA HIS A 9 -1.27 10.98 -1.85
C HIS A 9 -1.94 9.64 -2.18
N GLN A 10 -1.40 8.88 -3.14
CA GLN A 10 -1.91 7.55 -3.46
C GLN A 10 -1.61 6.57 -2.33
N ILE A 11 -0.44 6.69 -1.68
CA ILE A 11 -0.11 5.92 -0.48
C ILE A 11 -1.09 6.27 0.65
N ALA A 12 -1.34 7.55 0.91
CA ALA A 12 -2.34 7.98 1.89
C ALA A 12 -3.74 7.43 1.59
N ASP A 13 -4.17 7.44 0.33
CA ASP A 13 -5.47 6.89 -0.08
C ASP A 13 -5.55 5.35 0.07
N ILE A 14 -4.43 4.64 -0.03
CA ILE A 14 -4.37 3.20 0.28
C ILE A 14 -4.49 3.00 1.78
N MET A 15 -3.70 3.72 2.58
CA MET A 15 -3.68 3.58 4.04
C MET A 15 -5.03 3.91 4.66
N ARG A 16 -5.74 4.93 4.18
CA ARG A 16 -7.10 5.25 4.65
C ARG A 16 -8.15 4.16 4.43
N VAL A 17 -7.89 3.22 3.51
CA VAL A 17 -8.82 2.11 3.23
C VAL A 17 -8.38 0.84 3.94
N ILE A 18 -7.08 0.66 4.19
CA ILE A 18 -6.53 -0.53 4.85
C ILE A 18 -6.52 -0.38 6.37
N SER A 19 -6.05 0.75 6.88
CA SER A 19 -5.89 1.02 8.30
C SER A 19 -7.22 1.51 8.88
N ASP A 20 -7.56 2.77 8.66
CA ASP A 20 -8.87 3.34 8.97
C ASP A 20 -9.13 4.63 8.16
N PRO A 21 -10.39 5.10 8.01
CA PRO A 21 -10.70 6.27 7.18
C PRO A 21 -10.01 7.58 7.60
N ASP A 22 -9.71 7.72 8.89
CA ASP A 22 -9.09 8.90 9.49
C ASP A 22 -7.56 8.76 9.64
N ALA A 23 -7.00 7.64 9.16
CA ALA A 23 -5.56 7.35 9.19
C ALA A 23 -4.72 8.47 8.56
N GLU A 24 -3.67 8.86 9.26
CA GLU A 24 -2.68 9.83 8.81
C GLU A 24 -1.35 9.16 8.50
N VAL A 25 -0.82 9.36 7.28
CA VAL A 25 0.53 8.90 6.95
C VAL A 25 1.54 9.89 7.51
N THR A 26 2.33 9.43 8.48
CA THR A 26 3.30 10.27 9.21
C THR A 26 4.71 10.19 8.65
N ASP A 27 5.09 9.06 8.05
CA ASP A 27 6.39 8.87 7.37
C ASP A 27 6.26 7.96 6.15
N ILE A 28 7.02 8.28 5.10
CA ILE A 28 7.15 7.45 3.89
C ILE A 28 8.63 7.35 3.55
N ARG A 29 9.20 6.15 3.74
CA ARG A 29 10.57 5.86 3.34
C ARG A 29 10.56 5.14 2.00
N ARG A 30 11.36 5.64 1.07
CA ARG A 30 11.48 5.09 -0.29
C ARG A 30 12.91 4.58 -0.51
N PRO A 31 13.28 3.44 0.11
CA PRO A 31 14.59 2.85 -0.14
C PRO A 31 14.73 2.41 -1.60
N TYR A 32 15.92 1.93 -1.99
CA TYR A 32 16.11 1.31 -3.31
C TYR A 32 15.25 0.05 -3.51
N THR A 33 14.64 -0.47 -2.44
CA THR A 33 13.71 -1.59 -2.39
C THR A 33 12.25 -1.08 -2.36
N ASP A 34 11.40 -1.72 -1.57
CA ASP A 34 9.98 -1.44 -1.44
C ASP A 34 9.71 -0.31 -0.42
N PRO A 35 8.73 0.58 -0.67
CA PRO A 35 8.40 1.65 0.26
C PRO A 35 7.92 1.14 1.61
N GLU A 36 8.42 1.77 2.68
CA GLU A 36 7.99 1.55 4.05
C GLU A 36 7.16 2.77 4.48
N VAL A 37 6.02 2.51 5.11
CA VAL A 37 5.03 3.54 5.46
C VAL A 37 4.68 3.42 6.93
N THR A 38 4.71 4.56 7.62
CA THR A 38 4.20 4.67 9.00
C THR A 38 2.90 5.45 8.99
N VAL A 39 1.91 4.92 9.70
CA VAL A 39 0.54 5.45 9.75
C VAL A 39 0.14 5.62 11.21
N LEU A 40 -0.47 6.76 11.54
CA LEU A 40 -1.16 6.96 12.81
C LEU A 40 -2.65 6.70 12.58
N SER A 41 -3.18 5.70 13.27
CA SER A 41 -4.57 5.23 13.18
C SER A 41 -5.09 4.97 14.59
N GLN A 42 -6.20 5.60 14.97
CA GLN A 42 -6.84 5.43 16.29
C GLN A 42 -5.85 5.55 17.48
N ASP A 43 -4.96 6.55 17.44
CA ASP A 43 -3.88 6.78 18.42
C ASP A 43 -2.83 5.65 18.53
N MET A 44 -2.78 4.76 17.54
CA MET A 44 -1.80 3.67 17.41
C MET A 44 -0.93 3.88 16.17
N GLU A 45 0.37 3.65 16.32
CA GLU A 45 1.32 3.67 15.20
C GLU A 45 1.32 2.30 14.51
N GLU A 46 1.12 2.30 13.21
CA GLU A 46 1.11 1.12 12.36
C GLU A 46 2.22 1.23 11.31
N HIS A 47 2.88 0.10 11.03
CA HIS A 47 3.96 0.03 10.06
C HIS A 47 3.64 -0.95 8.94
N TYR A 48 3.86 -0.51 7.71
CA TYR A 48 3.58 -1.28 6.50
C TYR A 48 4.73 -1.27 5.51
N VAL A 49 4.91 -2.37 4.78
CA VAL A 49 5.74 -2.44 3.57
C VAL A 49 4.84 -2.66 2.37
N LEU A 50 5.01 -1.81 1.35
CA LEU A 50 4.21 -1.90 0.12
C LEU A 50 5.02 -2.61 -0.97
N HIS A 51 4.47 -3.67 -1.55
CA HIS A 51 5.07 -4.38 -2.69
C HIS A 51 4.26 -4.17 -3.96
N ASP A 52 4.77 -4.57 -5.12
CA ASP A 52 4.02 -4.45 -6.37
C ASP A 52 2.63 -5.08 -6.27
N TYR A 53 2.51 -6.26 -5.65
CA TYR A 53 1.28 -7.04 -5.62
C TYR A 53 0.87 -7.48 -4.21
N ASP A 54 1.48 -6.94 -3.16
CA ASP A 54 1.21 -7.33 -1.79
C ASP A 54 1.45 -6.19 -0.83
N ILE A 55 0.93 -6.33 0.39
CA ILE A 55 1.21 -5.43 1.50
C ILE A 55 1.51 -6.28 2.74
N GLU A 56 2.56 -5.89 3.45
CA GLU A 56 2.92 -6.48 4.74
C GLU A 56 2.63 -5.45 5.83
N GLY A 57 2.00 -5.89 6.92
CA GLY A 57 1.85 -5.12 8.17
C GLY A 57 2.57 -5.85 9.29
N PHE A 58 3.29 -5.12 10.15
CA PHE A 58 4.11 -5.74 11.20
C PHE A 58 3.30 -6.18 12.42
N ASP A 59 2.42 -5.31 12.92
CA ASP A 59 1.63 -5.55 14.12
C ASP A 59 0.14 -5.77 13.81
N PHE A 60 -0.35 -5.15 12.74
CA PHE A 60 -1.74 -5.21 12.31
C PHE A 60 -1.83 -5.23 10.79
N LEU A 61 -2.60 -6.18 10.25
CA LEU A 61 -2.99 -6.22 8.85
C LEU A 61 -4.36 -6.92 8.75
N PRO A 62 -5.41 -6.26 8.24
CA PRO A 62 -6.70 -6.90 8.02
C PRO A 62 -6.61 -8.10 7.05
N ASP A 63 -7.43 -9.13 7.25
CA ASP A 63 -7.42 -10.36 6.42
C ASP A 63 -7.60 -10.09 4.91
N ASP A 64 -8.30 -9.01 4.54
CA ASP A 64 -8.56 -8.63 3.15
C ASP A 64 -7.67 -7.48 2.65
N ALA A 65 -6.67 -7.06 3.42
CA ALA A 65 -5.79 -5.94 3.09
C ALA A 65 -5.11 -6.12 1.74
N THR A 66 -4.53 -7.29 1.43
CA THR A 66 -3.92 -7.55 0.11
C THR A 66 -4.90 -7.40 -1.03
N LYS A 67 -6.17 -7.79 -0.84
CA LYS A 67 -7.22 -7.65 -1.87
C LYS A 67 -7.59 -6.18 -2.07
N ILE A 68 -7.76 -5.43 -0.99
CA ILE A 68 -8.03 -3.98 -1.01
C ILE A 68 -6.86 -3.23 -1.68
N TYR A 69 -5.64 -3.54 -1.27
CA TYR A 69 -4.40 -3.00 -1.81
C TYR A 69 -4.34 -3.21 -3.33
N ARG A 70 -4.51 -4.44 -3.81
CA ARG A 70 -4.49 -4.76 -5.24
C ARG A 70 -5.58 -4.04 -6.01
N LYS A 71 -6.75 -3.83 -5.42
CA LYS A 71 -7.84 -3.05 -6.03
C LYS A 71 -7.41 -1.59 -6.24
N LYS A 72 -6.80 -0.96 -5.23
CA LYS A 72 -6.25 0.40 -5.36
C LYS A 72 -5.13 0.49 -6.39
N MET A 73 -4.20 -0.46 -6.38
CA MET A 73 -3.13 -0.54 -7.37
C MET A 73 -3.70 -0.67 -8.80
N LEU A 74 -4.76 -1.46 -8.98
CA LEU A 74 -5.47 -1.58 -10.25
C LEU A 74 -6.17 -0.27 -10.65
N GLU A 75 -6.80 0.43 -9.71
CA GLU A 75 -7.40 1.76 -9.96
C GLU A 75 -6.35 2.77 -10.44
N PHE A 76 -5.12 2.71 -9.90
CA PHE A 76 -4.05 3.66 -10.23
C PHE A 76 -3.27 3.33 -11.50
N PHE A 77 -3.04 2.04 -11.77
CA PHE A 77 -2.13 1.60 -12.83
C PHE A 77 -2.83 0.86 -13.98
N GLY A 78 -4.13 0.58 -13.84
CA GLY A 78 -4.96 0.04 -14.90
C GLY A 78 -4.58 -1.38 -15.34
N ILE A 79 -4.97 -1.72 -16.57
CA ILE A 79 -4.90 -3.10 -17.08
C ILE A 79 -3.46 -3.63 -17.17
N ASP A 80 -2.47 -2.78 -17.40
CA ASP A 80 -1.06 -3.18 -17.47
C ASP A 80 -0.59 -3.81 -16.15
N TYR A 81 -1.04 -3.27 -15.02
CA TYR A 81 -0.73 -3.82 -13.70
C TYR A 81 -1.31 -5.23 -13.53
N ALA A 82 -2.57 -5.42 -13.91
CA ALA A 82 -3.23 -6.73 -13.85
C ALA A 82 -2.58 -7.76 -14.79
N LEU A 83 -2.23 -7.35 -16.01
CA LEU A 83 -1.55 -8.22 -16.97
C LEU A 83 -0.20 -8.69 -16.45
N ASN A 84 0.61 -7.79 -15.88
CA ASN A 84 1.91 -8.14 -15.33
C ASN A 84 1.80 -9.08 -14.11
N TYR A 85 0.79 -8.89 -13.25
CA TYR A 85 0.51 -9.83 -12.15
C TYR A 85 0.20 -11.25 -12.65
N LEU A 86 -0.71 -11.37 -13.62
CA LEU A 86 -1.16 -12.67 -14.14
C LEU A 86 -0.08 -13.39 -14.94
N LEU A 87 0.72 -12.64 -15.69
CA LEU A 87 1.77 -13.19 -16.54
C LEU A 87 3.09 -13.42 -15.80
N ARG A 88 3.19 -13.00 -14.52
CA ARG A 88 4.41 -13.07 -13.68
C ARG A 88 5.65 -12.53 -14.40
N LYS A 89 5.49 -11.40 -15.09
CA LYS A 89 6.57 -10.70 -15.79
C LYS A 89 7.24 -9.67 -14.92
#